data_AF-A0A3A0EYC4-F1
#
_entry.id   AF-A0A3A0EYC4-F1
#
_cell.length_a   1.000
_cell.length_b   1.000
_cell.length_c   1.000
_cell.angle_alpha   90.00
_cell.angle_beta   90.00
_cell.angle_gamma   90.00
#
_symmetry.space_group_name_H-M   'P 1'
#
loop_
_entity.id
_entity.type
_entity.pdbx_description
1 polymer ?
#
loop_
_entity_poly.entity_id
_entity_poly.type
_entity_poly.pdbx_seq_one_letter_code
_entity_poly.pdbx_strand_id
1 'polypeptide(L)'
;MLVCGGHAFSKRRSSCPSFVSRASCAGASRYGYHPKRERLQVQTVIRILFVCLGNICRSPLAEGIFRSRATEMGLIEGPDGDFIADSAGTGNWHAGSPPDRRSIAVAARHHVDIRALRARQVRADDFEEFDYLIAMDRDNLQALEALCPNHRRDRLHLLMSFAKGTPIRI
;
A
#
# COMPACT_ATOMS: atom_id res chain seq x y z
N MET A 1 47.08 -50.38 -19.55
CA MET A 1 46.59 -51.63 -18.94
C MET A 1 45.11 -51.74 -19.27
N LEU A 2 44.67 -52.95 -19.62
CA LEU A 2 43.46 -53.41 -20.32
C LEU A 2 42.11 -52.66 -20.25
N VAL A 3 41.35 -52.94 -21.32
CA VAL A 3 39.99 -52.56 -21.74
C VAL A 3 38.92 -53.52 -21.16
N CYS A 4 37.63 -53.14 -21.35
CA CYS A 4 36.37 -53.94 -21.31
C CYS A 4 35.63 -54.04 -19.94
N GLY A 5 34.29 -53.97 -19.83
CA GLY A 5 33.18 -53.87 -20.80
C GLY A 5 31.81 -54.21 -20.14
N GLY A 6 30.69 -53.99 -20.86
CA GLY A 6 29.35 -54.61 -20.63
C GLY A 6 28.26 -53.71 -20.02
N HIS A 7 27.25 -53.22 -20.76
CA HIS A 7 25.94 -53.86 -21.10
C HIS A 7 25.03 -54.08 -19.86
N ALA A 8 23.70 -53.84 -19.81
CA ALA A 8 22.67 -53.81 -20.84
C ALA A 8 21.39 -53.08 -20.38
N PHE A 9 20.67 -52.61 -21.40
CA PHE A 9 19.29 -52.13 -21.45
C PHE A 9 18.27 -53.28 -21.26
N SER A 10 16.99 -52.93 -20.98
CA SER A 10 15.75 -53.75 -21.13
C SER A 10 15.11 -54.32 -19.85
N LYS A 11 13.89 -53.84 -19.55
CA LYS A 11 12.66 -54.65 -19.35
C LYS A 11 11.45 -53.69 -19.27
N ARG A 12 10.64 -53.59 -20.33
CA ARG A 12 9.37 -54.30 -20.58
C ARG A 12 8.14 -53.49 -20.14
N ARG A 13 7.39 -53.04 -21.17
CA ARG A 13 5.97 -52.68 -21.15
C ARG A 13 5.12 -53.92 -20.89
N SER A 14 3.98 -53.76 -20.23
CA SER A 14 2.70 -54.49 -20.40
C SER A 14 1.96 -54.45 -19.05
N SER A 15 0.67 -54.20 -18.90
CA SER A 15 -0.45 -53.93 -19.78
C SER A 15 -1.63 -53.84 -18.80
N CYS A 16 -2.42 -52.76 -18.85
CA CYS A 16 -3.67 -52.70 -18.09
C CYS A 16 -4.70 -53.59 -18.78
N PRO A 17 -5.39 -54.52 -18.08
CA PRO A 17 -6.57 -55.15 -18.62
C PRO A 17 -7.85 -54.43 -18.15
N SER A 18 -8.74 -54.28 -19.10
CA SER A 18 -10.10 -53.76 -19.04
C SER A 18 -11.12 -54.81 -18.54
N PHE A 19 -12.20 -54.32 -17.89
CA PHE A 19 -13.58 -54.86 -17.87
C PHE A 19 -13.77 -56.21 -17.11
N VAL A 20 -14.76 -56.47 -16.23
CA VAL A 20 -16.08 -55.92 -15.87
C VAL A 20 -16.49 -56.50 -14.50
N SER A 21 -17.36 -55.85 -13.72
CA SER A 21 -18.66 -56.42 -13.30
C SER A 21 -19.34 -55.54 -12.23
N ARG A 22 -20.66 -55.42 -12.36
CA ARG A 22 -21.58 -54.64 -11.53
C ARG A 22 -21.63 -55.16 -10.08
N ALA A 23 -21.49 -54.24 -9.13
CA ALA A 23 -22.11 -54.35 -7.81
C ALA A 23 -22.97 -53.11 -7.57
N SER A 24 -24.22 -53.40 -7.22
CA SER A 24 -25.33 -52.49 -7.02
C SER A 24 -25.40 -52.05 -5.55
N CYS A 25 -25.90 -50.83 -5.32
CA CYS A 25 -26.38 -50.27 -4.05
C CYS A 25 -25.27 -50.00 -3.00
N ALA A 26 -25.24 -48.92 -2.22
CA ALA A 26 -26.22 -47.90 -1.89
C ALA A 26 -25.50 -46.63 -1.36
N GLY A 27 -26.12 -45.47 -1.62
CA GLY A 27 -26.01 -44.21 -0.88
C GLY A 27 -24.71 -43.87 -0.13
N ALA A 28 -23.87 -43.05 -0.76
CA ALA A 28 -22.93 -42.18 -0.04
C ALA A 28 -23.03 -40.76 -0.60
N SER A 29 -23.65 -39.90 0.20
CA SER A 29 -23.63 -38.44 0.19
C SER A 29 -23.77 -37.71 -1.15
N ARG A 30 -24.99 -37.24 -1.43
CA ARG A 30 -25.28 -36.24 -2.48
C ARG A 30 -24.79 -34.83 -2.14
N TYR A 31 -23.95 -34.66 -1.13
CA TYR A 31 -23.38 -33.36 -0.79
C TYR A 31 -21.99 -33.25 -1.41
N GLY A 32 -21.97 -32.67 -2.61
CA GLY A 32 -20.75 -32.21 -3.25
C GLY A 32 -20.00 -31.27 -2.32
N TYR A 33 -18.73 -31.58 -2.11
CA TYR A 33 -17.77 -30.63 -1.58
C TYR A 33 -17.69 -29.45 -2.55
N HIS A 34 -18.35 -28.34 -2.20
CA HIS A 34 -18.12 -27.05 -2.82
C HIS A 34 -16.92 -26.42 -2.09
N PRO A 35 -15.73 -26.33 -2.70
CA PRO A 35 -14.69 -25.51 -2.11
C PRO A 35 -15.25 -24.10 -1.96
N LYS A 36 -15.25 -23.56 -0.74
CA LYS A 36 -15.45 -22.13 -0.54
C LYS A 36 -14.43 -21.44 -1.43
N ARG A 37 -14.89 -20.73 -2.44
CA ARG A 37 -14.05 -19.79 -3.19
C ARG A 37 -13.58 -18.77 -2.18
N GLU A 38 -12.42 -19.01 -1.59
CA GLU A 38 -11.69 -18.01 -0.84
C GLU A 38 -11.48 -16.86 -1.81
N ARG A 39 -12.20 -15.77 -1.55
CA ARG A 39 -12.11 -14.55 -2.35
C ARG A 39 -10.66 -14.12 -2.20
N LEU A 40 -9.85 -14.31 -3.25
CA LEU A 40 -8.53 -13.71 -3.37
C LEU A 40 -8.71 -12.24 -2.99
N GLN A 41 -8.29 -11.88 -1.78
CA GLN A 41 -8.30 -10.50 -1.35
C GLN A 41 -7.20 -9.86 -2.17
N VAL A 42 -7.60 -9.13 -3.21
CA VAL A 42 -6.67 -8.25 -3.92
C VAL A 42 -6.23 -7.25 -2.86
N GLN A 43 -5.05 -7.46 -2.29
CA GLN A 43 -4.43 -6.51 -1.39
C GLN A 43 -4.25 -5.24 -2.21
N THR A 44 -5.08 -4.25 -1.93
CA THR A 44 -5.06 -2.99 -2.65
C THR A 44 -4.14 -2.08 -1.86
N VAL A 45 -3.06 -1.61 -2.51
CA VAL A 45 -2.11 -0.68 -1.91
C VAL A 45 -2.85 0.59 -1.49
N ILE A 46 -2.70 0.99 -0.23
CA ILE A 46 -3.34 2.21 0.28
C ILE A 46 -2.46 3.42 -0.05
N ARG A 47 -3.00 4.42 -0.73
CA ARG A 47 -2.25 5.61 -1.15
C ARG A 47 -2.64 6.81 -0.28
N ILE A 48 -1.66 7.43 0.37
CA ILE A 48 -1.86 8.53 1.32
C ILE A 48 -1.03 9.75 0.93
N LEU A 49 -1.69 10.91 0.81
CA LEU A 49 -1.08 12.19 0.51
C LEU A 49 -1.22 13.17 1.67
N PHE A 50 -0.11 13.60 2.25
CA PHE A 50 -0.10 14.62 3.29
C PHE A 50 0.00 16.03 2.67
N VAL A 51 -0.90 16.94 3.06
CA VAL A 51 -1.00 18.27 2.41
C VAL A 51 -0.86 19.40 3.42
N CYS A 52 0.07 20.31 3.15
CA CYS A 52 0.13 21.61 3.84
C CYS A 52 0.20 22.78 2.86
N LEU A 53 0.40 24.01 3.33
CA LEU A 53 0.49 25.18 2.43
C LEU A 53 1.69 25.11 1.47
N GLY A 54 2.91 25.01 2.01
CA GLY A 54 4.15 25.18 1.24
C GLY A 54 4.97 23.91 1.02
N ASN A 55 4.52 22.77 1.53
CA ASN A 55 5.19 21.46 1.41
C ASN A 55 6.66 21.39 1.84
N ILE A 56 7.08 22.24 2.79
CA ILE A 56 8.46 22.21 3.34
C ILE A 56 8.52 21.93 4.84
N CYS A 57 7.45 22.19 5.59
CA CYS A 57 7.48 22.05 7.06
C CYS A 57 6.70 20.83 7.54
N ARG A 58 5.37 20.90 7.49
CA ARG A 58 4.46 19.97 8.20
C ARG A 58 4.21 18.68 7.43
N SER A 59 3.86 18.79 6.15
CA SER A 59 3.52 17.60 5.36
C SER A 59 4.71 16.69 5.06
N PRO A 60 5.96 17.17 4.77
CA PRO A 60 7.09 16.25 4.61
C PRO A 60 7.47 15.55 5.93
N LEU A 61 7.27 16.24 7.07
CA LEU A 61 7.46 15.65 8.38
C LEU A 61 6.43 14.54 8.65
N ALA A 62 5.16 14.78 8.32
CA ALA A 62 4.10 13.78 8.45
C ALA A 62 4.37 12.55 7.57
N GLU A 63 4.78 12.75 6.32
CA GLU A 63 5.17 11.69 5.39
C GLU A 63 6.32 10.84 5.96
N GLY A 64 7.41 11.47 6.42
CA GLY A 64 8.55 10.76 7.00
C GLY A 64 8.19 9.98 8.25
N ILE A 65 7.41 10.59 9.16
CA ILE A 65 6.94 9.93 10.39
C ILE A 65 6.05 8.75 10.03
N PHE A 66 5.10 8.93 9.10
CA PHE A 66 4.19 7.88 8.68
C PHE A 66 4.95 6.68 8.10
N ARG A 67 5.88 6.91 7.16
CA ARG A 67 6.73 5.85 6.60
C ARG A 67 7.49 5.09 7.68
N SER A 68 8.17 5.80 8.58
CA SER A 68 8.92 5.17 9.68
C SER A 68 8.03 4.25 10.51
N ARG A 69 6.86 4.74 10.92
CA ARG A 69 5.92 3.97 11.75
C ARG A 69 5.32 2.79 11.00
N ALA A 70 4.95 2.96 9.74
CA ALA A 70 4.42 1.88 8.93
C ALA A 70 5.46 0.75 8.74
N THR A 71 6.71 1.12 8.44
CA THR A 71 7.82 0.16 8.32
C THR A 71 8.13 -0.54 9.66
N GLU A 72 8.11 0.19 10.79
CA GLU A 72 8.25 -0.40 12.14
C GLU A 72 7.16 -1.44 12.44
N MET A 73 5.97 -1.28 11.87
CA MET A 73 4.86 -2.24 11.97
C MET A 73 4.94 -3.39 10.96
N GLY A 74 5.98 -3.44 10.12
CA GLY A 74 6.18 -4.48 9.11
C GLY A 74 5.43 -4.24 7.80
N LEU A 75 4.87 -3.04 7.58
CA LEU A 75 4.23 -2.68 6.31
C LEU A 75 5.28 -2.31 5.27
N ILE A 76 5.05 -2.73 4.03
CA ILE A 76 5.97 -2.54 2.91
C ILE A 76 5.46 -1.38 2.05
N GLU A 77 6.31 -0.38 1.82
CA GLU A 77 5.99 0.70 0.87
C GLU A 77 6.26 0.24 -0.56
N GLY A 78 5.34 0.51 -1.48
CA GLY A 78 5.55 0.29 -2.91
C GLY A 78 4.28 -0.03 -3.69
N PRO A 79 4.38 -0.07 -5.04
CA PRO A 79 3.23 -0.36 -5.92
C PRO A 79 2.69 -1.78 -5.79
N ASP A 80 3.49 -2.70 -5.25
CA ASP A 80 3.10 -4.08 -4.93
C ASP A 80 3.11 -4.33 -3.41
N GLY A 81 3.16 -3.26 -2.61
CA GLY A 81 3.26 -3.31 -1.15
C GLY A 81 1.92 -3.15 -0.44
N ASP A 82 1.96 -2.62 0.78
CA ASP A 82 0.78 -2.32 1.59
C ASP A 82 0.34 -0.86 1.43
N PHE A 83 1.29 0.06 1.21
CA PHE A 83 1.00 1.48 1.11
C PHE A 83 1.95 2.24 0.20
N ILE A 84 1.53 3.45 -0.19
CA ILE A 84 2.38 4.49 -0.77
C ILE A 84 2.07 5.79 -0.04
N ALA A 85 3.11 6.45 0.49
CA ALA A 85 2.99 7.76 1.11
C ALA A 85 3.64 8.83 0.23
N ASP A 86 3.07 10.02 0.19
CA ASP A 86 3.65 11.20 -0.45
C ASP A 86 3.20 12.48 0.30
N SER A 87 3.79 13.62 -0.04
CA SER A 87 3.31 14.91 0.43
C SER A 87 3.32 15.99 -0.64
N ALA A 88 2.39 16.94 -0.50
CA ALA A 88 2.25 18.06 -1.41
C ALA A 88 1.83 19.36 -0.71
N GLY A 89 1.85 20.45 -1.48
CA GLY A 89 1.54 21.81 -1.07
C GLY A 89 0.32 22.34 -1.81
N THR A 90 -0.54 23.10 -1.16
CA THR A 90 -1.61 23.81 -1.88
C THR A 90 -1.05 24.95 -2.74
N GLY A 91 0.06 25.56 -2.31
CA GLY A 91 0.84 26.50 -3.11
C GLY A 91 2.12 25.91 -3.71
N ASN A 92 2.77 26.66 -4.61
CA ASN A 92 3.95 26.21 -5.36
C ASN A 92 5.26 26.94 -5.03
N TRP A 93 5.27 27.86 -4.04
CA TRP A 93 6.42 28.76 -3.77
C TRP A 93 7.74 28.03 -3.52
N HIS A 94 7.68 26.77 -3.11
CA HIS A 94 8.85 25.96 -2.78
C HIS A 94 9.02 24.76 -3.70
N ALA A 95 8.34 24.67 -4.85
CA ALA A 95 8.45 23.52 -5.75
C ALA A 95 9.92 23.15 -6.05
N GLY A 96 10.26 21.87 -5.90
CA GLY A 96 11.62 21.34 -6.04
C GLY A 96 12.56 21.60 -4.86
N SER A 97 12.16 22.38 -3.85
CA SER A 97 12.99 22.64 -2.67
C SER A 97 13.00 21.45 -1.71
N PRO A 98 14.08 21.23 -0.94
CA PRO A 98 14.07 20.30 0.18
C PRO A 98 13.18 20.81 1.33
N PRO A 99 12.81 19.95 2.31
CA PRO A 99 12.12 20.40 3.51
C PRO A 99 12.91 21.47 4.29
N ASP A 100 12.19 22.28 5.07
CA ASP A 100 12.76 23.31 5.93
C ASP A 100 13.74 22.68 6.92
N ARG A 101 14.89 23.34 7.13
CA ARG A 101 15.97 22.86 8.00
C ARG A 101 15.50 22.54 9.42
N ARG A 102 14.52 23.28 9.96
CA ARG A 102 13.94 23.02 11.28
C ARG A 102 13.12 21.75 11.28
N SER A 103 12.36 21.49 10.22
CA SER A 103 11.59 20.25 10.06
C SER A 103 12.52 19.03 9.95
N ILE A 104 13.60 19.15 9.15
CA ILE A 104 14.66 18.13 9.07
C ILE A 104 15.28 17.87 10.45
N ALA A 105 15.60 18.93 11.20
CA ALA A 105 16.17 18.81 12.53
C ALA A 105 15.22 18.12 13.52
N VAL A 106 13.92 18.38 13.44
CA VAL A 106 12.90 17.70 14.25
C VAL A 106 12.79 16.23 13.85
N ALA A 107 12.67 15.91 12.56
CA ALA A 107 12.62 14.53 12.08
C ALA A 107 13.84 13.71 12.54
N ALA A 108 15.04 14.29 12.43
CA ALA A 108 16.28 13.63 12.82
C ALA A 108 16.34 13.29 14.32
N ARG A 109 15.74 14.11 15.20
CA ARG A 109 15.63 13.82 16.64
C ARG A 109 14.77 12.58 16.92
N HIS A 110 13.91 12.21 15.98
CA HIS A 110 13.07 11.01 16.03
C HIS A 110 13.57 9.90 15.10
N HIS A 111 14.84 9.95 14.67
CA HIS A 111 15.46 8.96 13.79
C HIS A 111 14.81 8.82 12.40
N VAL A 112 14.12 9.87 11.94
CA VAL A 112 13.51 9.92 10.60
C VAL A 112 14.33 10.84 9.69
N ASP A 113 14.64 10.39 8.47
CA ASP A 113 15.27 11.23 7.44
C ASP A 113 14.25 11.67 6.37
N ILE A 114 14.10 12.98 6.21
CA ILE A 114 13.24 13.61 5.21
C ILE A 114 14.02 14.46 4.18
N ARG A 115 15.36 14.47 4.22
CA ARG A 115 16.19 15.37 3.40
C ARG A 115 16.06 15.13 1.90
N ALA A 116 15.73 13.90 1.52
CA ALA A 116 15.54 13.50 0.12
C ALA A 116 14.20 13.97 -0.47
N LEU A 117 13.21 14.31 0.37
CA LEU A 117 11.90 14.74 -0.08
C LEU A 117 12.00 16.07 -0.84
N ARG A 118 11.08 16.29 -1.78
CA ARG A 118 11.07 17.50 -2.60
C ARG A 118 9.68 18.07 -2.62
N ALA A 119 9.60 19.36 -2.35
CA ALA A 119 8.35 20.05 -2.30
C ALA A 119 7.68 20.04 -3.68
N ARG A 120 6.38 19.77 -3.74
CA ARG A 120 5.57 19.84 -4.95
C ARG A 120 4.19 20.42 -4.66
N GLN A 121 3.52 20.94 -5.68
CA GLN A 121 2.13 21.35 -5.56
C GLN A 121 1.20 20.14 -5.73
N VAL A 122 0.04 20.17 -5.07
CA VAL A 122 -1.09 19.26 -5.33
C VAL A 122 -1.54 19.45 -6.78
N ARG A 123 -1.87 18.35 -7.45
CA ARG A 123 -2.30 18.27 -8.85
C ARG A 123 -3.71 17.67 -8.92
N ALA A 124 -4.39 17.88 -10.05
CA ALA A 124 -5.72 17.31 -10.26
C ALA A 124 -5.71 15.76 -10.16
N ASP A 125 -4.67 15.13 -10.69
CA ASP A 125 -4.53 13.67 -10.68
C ASP A 125 -4.39 13.10 -9.26
N ASP A 126 -3.89 13.88 -8.28
CA ASP A 126 -3.75 13.44 -6.90
C ASP A 126 -5.10 13.05 -6.28
N PHE A 127 -6.21 13.71 -6.67
CA PHE A 127 -7.55 13.40 -6.14
C PHE A 127 -8.09 12.05 -6.65
N GLU A 128 -7.59 11.59 -7.79
CA GLU A 128 -7.95 10.31 -8.38
C GLU A 128 -7.03 9.19 -7.88
N GLU A 129 -5.72 9.48 -7.78
CA GLU A 129 -4.69 8.52 -7.39
C GLU A 129 -4.64 8.19 -5.90
N PHE A 130 -4.95 9.13 -5.01
CA PHE A 130 -4.81 8.90 -3.57
C PHE A 130 -6.15 8.54 -2.92
N ASP A 131 -6.11 7.55 -2.02
CA ASP A 131 -7.27 7.13 -1.24
C ASP A 131 -7.54 8.09 -0.08
N TYR A 132 -6.47 8.68 0.48
CA TYR A 132 -6.53 9.63 1.57
C TYR A 132 -5.72 10.88 1.26
N LEU A 133 -6.36 12.04 1.28
CA LEU A 133 -5.70 13.35 1.26
C LEU A 133 -5.85 13.98 2.64
N ILE A 134 -4.73 14.07 3.37
CA ILE A 134 -4.70 14.46 4.77
C ILE A 134 -4.16 15.88 4.91
N ALA A 135 -5.07 16.82 5.15
CA ALA A 135 -4.77 18.22 5.40
C ALA A 135 -4.19 18.44 6.81
N MET A 136 -3.14 19.25 6.90
CA MET A 136 -2.50 19.59 8.19
C MET A 136 -3.29 20.58 9.04
N ASP A 137 -4.12 21.42 8.41
CA ASP A 137 -4.99 22.40 9.08
C ASP A 137 -6.28 22.64 8.27
N ARG A 138 -7.19 23.46 8.82
CA ARG A 138 -8.49 23.76 8.19
C ARG A 138 -8.35 24.58 6.92
N ASP A 139 -7.37 25.48 6.84
CA ASP A 139 -7.16 26.30 5.65
C ASP A 139 -6.66 25.42 4.48
N ASN A 140 -5.83 24.42 4.78
CA ASN A 140 -5.37 23.43 3.82
C ASN A 140 -6.53 22.55 3.35
N LEU A 141 -7.42 22.13 4.27
CA LEU A 141 -8.63 21.38 3.90
C LEU A 141 -9.53 22.22 2.99
N GLN A 142 -9.82 23.46 3.35
CA GLN A 142 -10.66 24.36 2.55
C GLN A 142 -10.07 24.58 1.15
N ALA A 143 -8.75 24.77 1.05
CA ALA A 143 -8.07 24.89 -0.23
C ALA A 143 -8.18 23.60 -1.07
N LEU A 144 -8.07 22.42 -0.45
CA LEU A 144 -8.29 21.14 -1.13
C LEU A 144 -9.74 20.99 -1.59
N GLU A 145 -10.73 21.32 -0.75
CA GLU A 145 -12.16 21.24 -1.09
C GLU A 145 -12.53 22.13 -2.30
N ALA A 146 -11.87 23.28 -2.44
CA ALA A 146 -12.05 24.18 -3.57
C ALA A 146 -11.47 23.62 -4.88
N LEU A 147 -10.43 22.79 -4.81
CA LEU A 147 -9.79 22.15 -5.96
C LEU A 147 -10.37 20.77 -6.28
N CYS A 148 -10.96 20.10 -5.29
CA CYS A 148 -11.39 18.71 -5.36
C CYS A 148 -12.71 18.57 -6.16
N PRO A 149 -12.76 17.64 -7.13
CA PRO A 149 -14.01 17.24 -7.77
C PRO A 149 -15.05 16.77 -6.75
N ASN A 150 -16.33 17.10 -6.97
CA ASN A 150 -17.39 16.80 -6.02
C ASN A 150 -17.49 15.31 -5.62
N HIS A 151 -17.18 14.39 -6.54
CA HIS A 151 -17.26 12.95 -6.31
C HIS A 151 -16.08 12.35 -5.52
N ARG A 152 -15.06 13.14 -5.17
CA ARG A 152 -13.86 12.69 -4.43
C ARG A 152 -13.70 13.32 -3.04
N ARG A 153 -14.66 14.17 -2.62
CA ARG A 153 -14.57 14.91 -1.36
C ARG A 153 -14.54 14.03 -0.11
N ASP A 154 -15.04 12.80 -0.21
CA ASP A 154 -15.04 11.80 0.86
C ASP A 154 -13.64 11.34 1.27
N ARG A 155 -12.63 11.58 0.42
CA ARG A 155 -11.21 11.23 0.65
C ARG A 155 -10.42 12.31 1.39
N LEU A 156 -11.03 13.48 1.62
CA LEU A 156 -10.38 14.61 2.27
C LEU A 156 -10.56 14.51 3.79
N HIS A 157 -9.45 14.55 4.53
CA HIS A 157 -9.47 14.45 5.98
C HIS A 157 -8.53 15.46 6.64
N LEU A 158 -8.85 15.87 7.87
CA LEU A 158 -7.89 16.58 8.72
C LEU A 158 -7.00 15.56 9.43
N LEU A 159 -5.70 15.81 9.52
CA LEU A 159 -4.82 14.95 10.31
C LEU A 159 -5.34 14.76 11.75
N MET A 160 -5.82 15.86 12.34
CA MET A 160 -6.34 15.86 13.71
C MET A 160 -7.67 15.11 13.88
N SER A 161 -8.39 14.74 12.81
CA SER A 161 -9.59 13.89 12.96
C SER A 161 -9.26 12.45 13.33
N PHE A 162 -8.00 12.02 13.15
CA PHE A 162 -7.52 10.69 13.54
C PHE A 162 -6.99 10.64 14.98
N ALA A 163 -6.79 11.78 15.64
CA ALA A 163 -6.25 11.83 16.99
C ALA A 163 -7.28 11.33 18.01
N LYS A 164 -6.96 10.26 18.74
CA LYS A 164 -7.75 9.77 19.89
C LYS A 164 -7.35 10.56 21.14
N GLY A 165 -7.83 11.78 21.28
CA GLY A 165 -7.53 12.64 22.43
C GLY A 165 -8.53 13.77 22.60
N THR A 166 -8.68 14.25 23.85
CA THR A 166 -9.54 15.40 24.16
C THR A 166 -9.01 16.63 23.43
N PRO A 167 -9.85 17.38 22.69
CA PRO A 167 -9.40 18.59 22.02
C PRO A 167 -8.86 19.58 23.05
N ILE A 168 -7.59 19.95 22.92
CA ILE A 168 -7.01 21.06 23.68
C ILE A 168 -7.64 22.33 23.13
N ARG A 169 -8.62 22.90 23.85
CA ARG A 169 -9.08 24.27 23.59
C ARG A 169 -7.91 25.19 23.90
N ILE A 170 -7.36 25.80 22.85
CA ILE A 170 -6.41 26.90 22.94
C ILE A 170 -7.20 28.20 23.04
#